data_AF-A0A968T6S0-F1
#
_entry.id   AF-A0A968T6S0-F1
#
_cell.length_a   1.000
_cell.length_b   1.000
_cell.length_c   1.000
_cell.angle_alpha   90.00
_cell.angle_beta   90.00
_cell.angle_gamma   90.00
#
_symmetry.space_group_name_H-M   'P 1'
#
loop_
_entity.id
_entity.type
_entity.pdbx_description
1 polymer ?
#
loop_
_entity_poly.entity_id
_entity_poly.type
_entity_poly.pdbx_seq_one_letter_code
_entity_poly.pdbx_strand_id
1 'polypeptide(L)'
;MQSNPYLKKCVSLISERTGWGACENWTHTHFVDLSRQIFEKSGVLVSVSSLKRIFGKIASQHEPQRETRNALAKFLDYDDWDDFTAKNPLIFDDQKINKKKSYKTLLIIIILAVLIITSLFLWYRFKIVSSSRALEKSKFLRKISDRDISPYSCFSV
;
A
#
# COMPACT_ATOMS: atom_id res chain seq x y z
N MET A 1 17.91 -6.05 16.53
CA MET A 1 17.02 -7.14 16.09
C MET A 1 17.48 -7.57 14.71
N GLN A 2 17.87 -8.84 14.50
CA GLN A 2 18.26 -9.30 13.17
C GLN A 2 17.01 -9.33 12.29
N SER A 3 16.93 -8.38 11.37
CA SER A 3 15.78 -8.10 10.52
C SER A 3 15.95 -8.73 9.14
N ASN A 4 16.52 -9.93 9.05
CA ASN A 4 16.53 -10.66 7.78
C ASN A 4 15.30 -11.60 7.76
N PRO A 5 14.26 -11.27 7.00
CA PRO A 5 13.01 -12.04 6.99
C PRO A 5 13.19 -13.43 6.37
N TYR A 6 14.21 -13.64 5.52
CA TYR A 6 14.54 -14.95 4.97
C TYR A 6 15.13 -15.87 6.03
N LEU A 7 15.96 -15.34 6.95
CA LEU A 7 16.47 -16.11 8.09
C LEU A 7 15.33 -16.56 9.00
N LYS A 8 14.35 -15.70 9.27
CA LYS A 8 13.16 -16.09 10.06
C LYS A 8 12.38 -17.22 9.38
N LYS A 9 12.15 -17.13 8.07
CA LYS A 9 11.48 -18.19 7.31
C LYS A 9 12.29 -19.50 7.33
N CYS A 10 13.61 -19.42 7.17
CA CYS A 10 14.50 -20.57 7.26
C CYS A 10 14.42 -21.25 8.64
N VAL A 11 14.51 -20.47 9.72
CA VAL A 11 14.37 -20.98 11.10
C VAL A 11 13.01 -21.66 11.31
N SER A 12 11.93 -21.06 10.81
CA SER A 12 10.59 -21.65 10.87
C SER A 12 10.53 -23.00 10.16
N LEU A 13 11.03 -23.09 8.92
CA LEU A 13 11.05 -24.33 8.15
C LEU A 13 11.91 -25.41 8.82
N ILE A 14 13.03 -25.03 9.42
CA ILE A 14 13.86 -25.96 10.19
C ILE A 14 13.08 -26.49 11.40
N SER A 15 12.37 -25.63 12.13
CA SER A 15 11.57 -26.05 13.29
C SER A 15 10.42 -27.00 12.92
N GLU A 16 9.81 -26.78 11.75
CA GLU A 16 8.78 -27.66 11.19
C GLU A 16 9.38 -29.01 10.78
N ARG A 17 10.54 -29.01 10.11
CA ARG A 17 11.25 -30.21 9.68
C ARG A 17 11.72 -31.07 10.86
N THR A 18 12.21 -30.46 11.94
CA THR A 18 12.72 -31.21 13.10
C THR A 18 11.60 -31.69 14.03
N GLY A 19 10.45 -31.02 14.04
CA GLY A 19 9.31 -31.39 14.90
C GLY A 19 9.55 -31.16 16.40
N TRP A 20 10.62 -30.45 16.77
CA TRP A 20 10.96 -30.17 18.19
C TRP A 20 10.16 -29.02 18.81
N GLY A 21 9.20 -28.48 18.07
CA GLY A 21 8.41 -27.33 18.46
C GLY A 21 9.17 -26.01 18.30
N ALA A 22 8.62 -24.96 18.93
CA ALA A 22 9.08 -23.60 18.76
C ALA A 22 10.54 -23.40 19.19
N CYS A 23 11.32 -22.68 18.38
CA CYS A 23 12.76 -22.47 18.63
C CYS A 23 13.05 -21.73 19.95
N GLU A 24 12.08 -21.02 20.53
CA GLU A 24 12.19 -20.43 21.87
C GLU A 24 12.32 -21.47 22.98
N ASN A 25 11.89 -22.71 22.77
CA ASN A 25 11.97 -23.77 23.77
C ASN A 25 13.18 -24.68 23.58
N TRP A 26 14.04 -24.39 22.60
CA TRP A 26 15.17 -25.24 22.31
C TRP A 26 16.27 -25.17 23.36
N THR A 27 16.72 -26.35 23.80
CA THR A 27 17.81 -26.53 24.75
C THR A 27 19.15 -26.62 24.03
N HIS A 28 20.25 -26.64 24.80
CA HIS A 28 21.59 -26.85 24.24
C HIS A 28 21.66 -28.13 23.38
N THR A 29 21.03 -29.22 23.83
CA THR A 29 21.01 -30.51 23.13
C THR A 29 20.41 -30.39 21.73
N HIS A 30 19.27 -29.70 21.58
CA HIS A 30 18.67 -29.48 20.25
C HIS A 30 19.62 -28.77 19.29
N PHE A 31 20.39 -27.79 19.76
CA PHE A 31 21.38 -27.11 18.90
C PHE A 31 22.59 -27.98 18.56
N VAL A 32 23.00 -28.88 19.46
CA VAL A 32 24.06 -29.87 19.17
C VAL A 32 23.58 -30.85 18.11
N ASP A 33 22.36 -31.37 18.26
CA ASP A 33 21.78 -32.30 17.29
C ASP A 33 21.54 -31.62 15.93
N LEU A 34 21.07 -30.38 15.92
CA LEU A 34 20.93 -29.61 14.68
C LEU A 34 22.29 -29.38 13.99
N SER A 35 23.33 -29.02 14.76
CA SER A 35 24.69 -28.85 14.22
C SER A 35 25.20 -30.12 13.55
N ARG A 36 24.97 -31.28 14.19
CA ARG A 36 25.30 -32.60 13.63
C ARG A 36 24.55 -32.87 12.34
N GLN A 37 23.23 -32.70 12.33
CA GLN A 37 22.42 -32.97 11.14
C GLN A 37 22.75 -32.03 9.96
N ILE A 38 23.02 -30.75 10.24
CA ILE A 38 23.49 -29.82 9.21
C ILE A 38 24.82 -30.28 8.63
N PHE A 39 25.75 -30.73 9.47
CA PHE A 39 27.05 -31.24 9.02
C PHE A 39 26.89 -32.49 8.15
N GLU A 40 26.06 -33.44 8.56
CA GLU A 40 25.78 -34.67 7.79
C GLU A 40 25.20 -34.38 6.39
N LYS A 41 24.38 -33.34 6.26
CA LYS A 41 23.75 -32.96 4.99
C LYS A 41 24.60 -32.05 4.11
N SER A 42 25.26 -31.06 4.71
CA SER A 42 25.92 -29.98 3.98
C SER A 42 27.45 -30.14 3.86
N GLY A 43 28.05 -30.97 4.71
CA GLY A 43 29.50 -31.07 4.88
C GLY A 43 30.14 -29.89 5.60
N VAL A 44 29.35 -28.90 6.05
CA VAL A 44 29.83 -27.68 6.70
C VAL A 44 29.52 -27.74 8.20
N LEU A 45 30.56 -27.63 9.02
CA LEU A 45 30.41 -27.61 10.47
C LEU A 45 30.00 -26.22 10.94
N VAL A 46 28.76 -26.08 11.41
CA VAL A 46 28.25 -24.84 12.00
C VAL A 46 28.25 -24.96 13.52
N SER A 47 28.97 -24.06 14.20
CA SER A 47 29.06 -24.08 15.66
C SER A 47 27.71 -23.82 16.34
N VAL A 48 27.52 -24.41 17.52
CA VAL A 48 26.30 -24.22 18.35
C VAL A 48 26.09 -22.74 18.71
N SER A 49 27.17 -21.99 18.94
CA SER A 49 27.07 -20.55 19.25
C SER A 49 26.62 -19.74 18.05
N SER A 50 27.07 -20.08 16.84
CA SER A 50 26.58 -19.49 15.59
C SER A 50 25.10 -19.80 15.35
N LEU A 51 24.68 -21.05 15.55
CA LEU A 51 23.26 -21.42 15.45
C LEU A 51 22.40 -20.64 16.45
N LYS A 52 22.81 -20.56 17.72
CA LYS A 52 22.09 -19.76 18.72
C LYS A 52 21.93 -18.29 18.33
N ARG A 53 22.91 -17.72 17.63
CA ARG A 53 22.81 -16.34 17.09
C ARG A 53 21.77 -16.24 15.97
N ILE A 54 21.74 -17.21 15.07
CA ILE A 54 20.79 -17.26 13.92
C ILE A 54 19.35 -17.46 14.41
N PHE A 55 19.16 -18.33 15.40
CA PHE A 55 17.86 -18.63 16.00
C PHE A 55 17.41 -17.57 17.02
N GLY A 56 18.14 -16.45 17.16
CA GLY A 56 17.74 -15.33 18.01
C GLY A 56 17.91 -15.56 19.52
N LYS A 57 18.55 -16.66 19.94
CA LYS A 57 18.89 -16.91 21.36
C LYS A 57 19.98 -15.98 21.89
N ILE A 58 20.85 -15.52 21.00
CA ILE A 58 21.94 -14.60 21.32
C ILE A 58 21.85 -13.42 20.35
N ALA A 59 21.81 -12.20 20.87
CA ALA A 59 21.89 -11.02 20.03
C ALA A 59 23.26 -10.95 19.33
N SER A 60 23.26 -10.86 18.01
CA SER A 60 24.47 -10.63 17.21
C SER A 60 24.21 -9.51 16.22
N GLN A 61 25.16 -8.58 16.11
CA GLN A 61 25.09 -7.47 15.14
C GLN A 61 25.56 -7.87 13.75
N HIS A 62 26.27 -8.99 13.63
CA HIS A 62 26.82 -9.47 12.36
C HIS A 62 25.95 -10.54 11.74
N GLU A 63 25.77 -10.43 10.43
CA GLU A 63 25.07 -11.40 9.61
C GLU A 63 25.90 -12.68 9.50
N PRO A 64 25.27 -13.88 9.55
CA PRO A 64 26.00 -15.13 9.39
C PRO A 64 26.76 -15.19 8.07
N GLN A 65 27.92 -15.86 8.10
CA GLN A 65 28.74 -16.08 6.92
C GLN A 65 27.93 -16.77 5.81
N ARG A 66 28.25 -16.51 4.54
CA ARG A 66 27.52 -17.08 3.39
C ARG A 66 27.54 -18.60 3.42
N GLU A 67 28.65 -19.20 3.82
CA GLU A 67 28.84 -20.64 4.00
C GLU A 67 27.87 -21.21 5.04
N THR A 68 27.65 -20.50 6.15
CA THR A 68 26.67 -20.91 7.18
C THR A 68 25.25 -20.87 6.63
N ARG A 69 24.90 -19.83 5.86
CA ARG A 69 23.59 -19.73 5.20
C ARG A 69 23.39 -20.85 4.18
N ASN A 70 24.40 -21.13 3.36
CA ASN A 70 24.37 -22.24 2.41
C ASN A 70 24.19 -23.59 3.11
N ALA A 71 24.85 -23.80 4.26
CA ALA A 71 24.69 -25.03 5.05
C ALA A 71 23.24 -25.22 5.53
N LEU A 72 22.60 -24.14 5.99
CA LEU A 72 21.19 -24.16 6.40
C LEU A 72 20.24 -24.44 5.23
N ALA A 73 20.50 -23.85 4.06
CA ALA A 73 19.73 -24.12 2.84
C ALA A 73 19.84 -25.59 2.41
N LYS A 74 21.06 -26.14 2.40
CA LYS A 74 21.32 -27.56 2.11
C LYS A 74 20.64 -28.51 3.08
N PHE A 75 20.58 -28.16 4.37
CA PHE A 75 19.85 -28.94 5.35
C PHE A 75 18.33 -29.02 5.03
N LEU A 76 17.79 -27.99 4.40
CA LEU A 76 16.40 -27.95 3.91
C LEU A 76 16.24 -28.54 2.47
N ASP A 77 17.26 -29.23 1.95
CA ASP A 77 17.33 -29.82 0.61
C ASP A 77 17.28 -28.78 -0.55
N TYR A 78 17.85 -27.59 -0.34
CA TYR A 78 18.14 -26.61 -1.40
C TYR A 78 19.62 -26.64 -1.81
N ASP A 79 19.95 -26.19 -3.02
CA ASP A 79 21.34 -26.25 -3.52
C ASP A 79 22.26 -25.28 -2.77
N ASP A 80 21.80 -24.05 -2.60
CA ASP A 80 22.47 -22.99 -1.85
C ASP A 80 21.46 -21.99 -1.26
N TRP A 81 21.97 -20.96 -0.59
CA TRP A 81 21.12 -19.93 -0.01
C TRP A 81 20.36 -19.11 -1.05
N ASP A 82 20.94 -18.90 -2.23
CA ASP A 82 20.34 -18.10 -3.29
C ASP A 82 19.13 -18.86 -3.88
N ASP A 83 19.27 -20.17 -4.13
CA ASP A 83 18.21 -21.09 -4.52
C ASP A 83 17.07 -21.15 -3.47
N PHE A 84 17.44 -21.19 -2.18
CA PHE A 84 16.46 -21.10 -1.10
C PHE A 84 15.62 -19.81 -1.21
N THR A 85 16.26 -18.64 -1.36
CA THR A 85 15.52 -17.37 -1.46
C THR A 85 14.70 -17.24 -2.74
N ALA A 86 15.18 -17.81 -3.85
CA ALA A 86 14.48 -17.79 -5.13
C ALA A 86 13.21 -18.67 -5.11
N LYS A 87 13.29 -19.87 -4.52
CA LYS A 87 12.15 -20.79 -4.36
C LYS A 87 11.21 -20.41 -3.21
N ASN A 88 11.70 -19.61 -2.26
CA ASN A 88 10.91 -19.09 -1.14
C ASN A 88 10.76 -17.57 -1.23
N PRO A 89 10.13 -17.03 -2.29
CA PRO A 89 9.89 -15.60 -2.34
C PRO A 89 9.11 -15.21 -1.09
N LEU A 90 9.67 -14.28 -0.34
CA LEU A 90 8.90 -13.67 0.73
C LEU A 90 7.86 -12.83 0.03
N ILE A 91 6.60 -13.26 0.16
CA ILE A 91 5.47 -12.38 -0.09
C ILE A 91 5.53 -11.35 1.04
N PHE A 92 6.37 -10.34 0.86
CA PHE A 92 6.15 -9.09 1.52
C PHE A 92 4.78 -8.66 1.03
N ASP A 93 3.82 -8.63 1.94
CA ASP A 93 2.59 -7.92 1.70
C ASP A 93 2.96 -6.43 1.54
N ASP A 94 3.38 -6.07 0.33
CA ASP A 94 3.67 -4.72 -0.13
C ASP A 94 2.36 -3.91 -0.29
N GLN A 95 1.31 -4.23 0.46
CA GLN A 95 0.15 -3.34 0.62
C GLN A 95 0.48 -2.09 1.47
N LYS A 96 1.76 -1.77 1.71
CA LYS A 96 2.13 -0.43 2.17
C LYS A 96 3.32 0.25 1.50
N ILE A 97 4.08 -0.38 0.62
CA ILE A 97 5.17 0.31 -0.09
C ILE A 97 5.11 -0.06 -1.57
N ASN A 98 4.89 0.95 -2.41
CA ASN A 98 5.01 0.89 -3.88
C ASN A 98 3.81 0.39 -4.70
N LYS A 99 2.58 0.82 -4.36
CA LYS A 99 1.76 1.41 -5.42
C LYS A 99 2.18 2.88 -5.52
N LYS A 100 3.12 3.21 -6.41
CA LYS A 100 3.21 4.58 -6.96
C LYS A 100 1.87 4.86 -7.65
N LYS A 101 0.83 5.21 -6.89
CA LYS A 101 -0.36 5.84 -7.44
C LYS A 101 0.14 7.14 -8.04
N SER A 102 0.22 7.14 -9.37
CA SER A 102 0.65 8.26 -10.17
C SER A 102 -0.12 9.48 -9.70
N TYR A 103 0.58 10.41 -9.04
CA TYR A 103 0.01 11.69 -8.60
C TYR A 103 -0.64 12.45 -9.77
N LYS A 104 -0.30 12.09 -11.02
CA LYS A 104 -0.98 12.51 -12.24
C LYS A 104 -2.46 12.11 -12.26
N THR A 105 -2.83 10.91 -11.80
CA THR A 105 -4.24 10.48 -11.73
C THR A 105 -5.01 11.26 -10.67
N LEU A 106 -4.38 11.59 -9.53
CA LEU A 106 -4.98 12.44 -8.50
C LEU A 106 -5.10 13.91 -8.96
N LEU A 107 -4.12 14.43 -9.69
CA LEU A 107 -4.16 15.78 -10.27
C LEU A 107 -5.29 15.94 -11.29
N ILE A 108 -5.53 14.93 -12.14
CA ILE A 108 -6.63 14.97 -13.11
C ILE A 108 -7.99 15.05 -12.39
N ILE A 109 -8.18 14.30 -11.30
CA ILE A 109 -9.42 14.34 -10.51
C ILE A 109 -9.62 15.73 -9.88
N ILE A 110 -8.56 16.34 -9.35
CA ILE A 110 -8.63 17.68 -8.76
C ILE A 110 -8.99 18.72 -9.83
N ILE A 111 -8.39 18.65 -11.02
CA ILE A 111 -8.69 19.58 -12.13
C ILE A 111 -10.16 19.44 -12.57
N LEU A 112 -10.67 18.21 -12.69
CA LEU A 112 -12.08 17.97 -13.04
C LEU A 112 -13.03 18.52 -11.97
N ALA A 113 -12.71 18.35 -10.68
CA ALA A 113 -13.51 18.90 -9.60
C ALA A 113 -13.54 20.44 -9.64
N VAL A 114 -12.40 21.08 -9.88
CA VAL A 114 -12.32 22.55 -10.00
C VAL A 114 -13.14 23.05 -11.20
N LEU A 115 -13.07 22.38 -12.35
CA LEU A 115 -13.86 22.75 -13.54
C LEU A 115 -15.38 22.63 -13.30
N ILE A 116 -15.81 21.60 -12.58
CA ILE A 116 -17.23 21.43 -12.22
C ILE A 116 -17.67 22.55 -11.28
N ILE A 117 -16.86 22.88 -10.26
CA ILE A 117 -17.17 23.93 -9.30
C ILE A 117 -17.23 25.31 -9.99
N THR A 118 -16.29 25.63 -10.88
CA THR A 118 -16.31 26.92 -11.61
C THR A 118 -17.50 27.01 -12.55
N SER A 119 -17.84 25.92 -13.25
CA SER A 119 -19.04 25.87 -14.10
C SER A 119 -20.32 26.08 -13.30
N LEU A 120 -20.46 25.44 -12.13
CA LEU A 120 -21.60 25.64 -11.24
C LEU A 120 -21.65 27.06 -10.68
N PHE A 121 -20.50 27.64 -10.34
CA PHE A 121 -20.42 29.02 -9.87
C PHE A 121 -20.86 30.01 -10.94
N LEU A 122 -20.38 29.85 -12.18
CA LEU A 122 -20.80 30.66 -13.32
C LEU A 122 -22.28 30.48 -13.63
N TRP A 123 -22.81 29.26 -13.55
CA TRP A 123 -24.23 28.99 -13.70
C TRP A 123 -25.07 29.68 -12.63
N TYR A 124 -24.63 29.65 -11.37
CA TYR A 124 -25.29 30.36 -10.27
C TYR A 124 -25.28 31.89 -10.48
N ARG A 125 -24.14 32.44 -10.91
CA ARG A 125 -24.02 33.87 -11.26
C ARG A 125 -24.89 34.23 -12.47
N PHE A 126 -25.00 33.34 -13.45
CA PHE A 126 -25.89 33.55 -14.61
C PHE A 126 -27.37 33.55 -14.19
N LYS A 127 -27.77 32.61 -13.33
CA LYS A 127 -29.14 32.55 -12.80
C LYS A 127 -29.52 33.83 -12.04
N ILE A 128 -28.58 34.38 -11.26
CA ILE A 128 -28.81 35.62 -10.51
C ILE A 128 -29.06 36.81 -11.44
N VAL A 129 -28.33 36.89 -12.57
CA VAL A 129 -28.44 38.00 -13.54
C VAL A 129 -29.56 37.80 -14.56
N SER A 130 -30.03 36.57 -14.78
CA SER A 130 -31.17 36.31 -15.65
C SER A 130 -32.49 36.63 -14.94
N SER A 131 -32.56 36.39 -13.62
CA SER A 131 -33.72 36.73 -12.79
C SER A 131 -34.03 38.24 -12.82
N SER A 132 -32.99 39.09 -12.77
CA SER A 132 -33.18 40.54 -12.88
C SER A 132 -33.71 40.98 -14.24
N ARG A 133 -33.25 40.35 -15.34
CA ARG A 133 -33.76 40.62 -16.70
C ARG A 133 -35.23 40.19 -16.89
N ALA A 134 -35.68 39.15 -16.19
CA ALA A 134 -37.07 38.72 -16.22
C ALA A 134 -38.01 39.70 -15.50
N LEU A 135 -37.54 40.31 -14.40
CA LEU A 135 -38.28 41.33 -13.65
C LEU A 135 -38.37 42.67 -14.41
N GLU A 136 -37.32 43.06 -15.13
CA GLU A 136 -37.32 44.23 -16.02
C GLU A 136 -38.34 44.09 -17.15
N LYS A 137 -38.40 42.93 -17.82
CA LYS A 137 -39.38 42.67 -18.88
C LYS A 137 -40.83 42.73 -18.37
N SER A 138 -41.12 42.19 -17.19
CA SER A 138 -42.48 42.25 -16.63
C SER A 138 -42.88 43.67 -16.23
N LYS A 139 -41.96 44.47 -15.68
CA LYS A 139 -42.18 45.91 -15.41
C LYS A 139 -42.38 46.72 -16.70
N PHE A 140 -41.60 46.43 -17.74
CA PHE A 140 -41.73 47.07 -19.06
C PHE A 140 -43.08 46.74 -19.74
N LEU A 141 -43.51 45.48 -19.69
CA LEU A 141 -44.80 45.06 -20.25
C LEU A 141 -45.99 45.69 -19.49
N ARG A 142 -45.92 45.81 -18.16
CA ARG A 142 -46.93 46.54 -17.38
C ARG A 142 -46.97 48.03 -17.77
N LYS A 143 -45.81 48.66 -18.04
CA LYS A 143 -45.72 50.05 -18.49
C LYS A 143 -46.17 50.29 -19.94
N ILE A 144 -46.20 49.26 -20.79
CA ILE A 144 -46.80 49.35 -22.13
C ILE A 144 -48.33 49.19 -22.01
N SER A 145 -48.80 48.24 -21.20
CA SER A 145 -50.24 48.02 -20.98
C SER A 145 -50.96 49.24 -20.42
N ASP A 146 -50.32 50.04 -19.56
CA ASP A 146 -50.91 51.28 -19.03
C ASP A 146 -50.93 52.43 -20.06
N ARG A 147 -50.12 52.37 -21.13
CA ARG A 147 -50.07 53.44 -22.16
C ARG A 147 -51.09 53.27 -23.28
N ASP A 148 -51.61 52.06 -23.48
CA ASP A 148 -52.65 51.80 -24.50
C ASP A 148 -54.08 52.10 -23.99
N ILE A 149 -54.23 52.54 -22.72
CA ILE A 149 -55.49 53.04 -22.17
C ILE A 149 -55.48 54.58 -22.22
N SER A 150 -55.35 55.15 -23.42
CA SER A 150 -55.86 56.51 -23.68
C SER A 150 -57.23 56.37 -24.35
N PRO A 151 -58.34 56.79 -23.72
CA PRO A 151 -59.61 56.81 -24.41
C PRO A 151 -59.55 57.92 -25.45
N TYR A 152 -59.36 57.53 -26.72
CA TYR A 152 -59.65 58.41 -27.83
C TYR A 152 -61.15 58.72 -27.79
N SER A 153 -61.41 59.99 -27.54
CA SER A 153 -62.58 60.74 -27.92
C SER A 153 -63.23 60.28 -29.24
N CYS A 154 -64.55 60.05 -29.19
CA CYS A 154 -65.53 60.33 -30.24
C CYS A 154 -66.80 60.77 -29.48
N PHE A 155 -67.19 62.03 -29.41
CA PHE A 155 -67.63 62.97 -30.47
C PHE A 155 -68.93 62.53 -31.17
N SER A 156 -69.85 63.49 -31.30
CA SER A 156 -71.17 63.50 -31.97
C SER A 156 -72.34 62.96 -31.12
N VAL A 157 -73.51 63.60 -31.01
CA VAL A 157 -74.12 64.85 -31.55
C VAL A 157 -75.17 65.28 -30.54
#